data_AF-A0A6C0Q9X5-F1
#
_entry.id   AF-A0A6C0Q9X5-F1
#
_cell.length_a   1.000
_cell.length_b   1.000
_cell.length_c   1.000
_cell.angle_alpha   90.00
_cell.angle_beta   90.00
_cell.angle_gamma   90.00
#
_symmetry.space_group_name_H-M   'P 1'
#
loop_
_entity.id
_entity.type
_entity.pdbx_description
1 polymer ?
#
loop_
_entity_poly.entity_id
_entity_poly.type
_entity_poly.pdbx_seq_one_letter_code
_entity_poly.pdbx_strand_id
1 'polypeptide(L)'
;MPPRTSLLATTTLALLALSAPLAFSAPPQPRAVQAVAAWNTDRAAEAVAARPAAVTTSGSENAGTPAGAAFDSNPTTRRASNFADNAWIQVDLGSVIRVSQVKLEWEAAYGKQYVLEISGNGTDWTDLHTEDEGTGGTVTAHTYPQEATGRYVRMRGVEHATAWGYSLFSFQVFGGEPAPASTTGTNLALNHPAYGNLYQHAGNSPAFVTDGGRPADLKTDQSRWSSDWNQNRWVGVDLGAQSTIQWVDLYWEAAYAVDFDLQVSDDNRNWRTVYRPSAAQIAERRANIKSPGDAVGRHDTIDLPTPATGRYVRMLGKERRSFCNPAPSTAQFGYSLYEFQVWGTGGSAAAAYPALPQNPGGAYRQTFFDDFTGSGLDRFDHNQYVILNLALGGAYPAGHNQVTTPYWGLPQSSVDRVAQGGVKAEIDWVRVEQK
;
A
#
# COMPACT_ATOMS: atom_id res chain seq x y z
N MET A 1 -98.80 -60.23 -12.04
CA MET A 1 -99.23 -59.12 -11.16
C MET A 1 -98.67 -59.38 -9.77
N PRO A 2 -98.11 -58.41 -9.02
CA PRO A 2 -97.99 -56.96 -9.23
C PRO A 2 -96.53 -56.50 -9.52
N PRO A 3 -96.29 -55.21 -9.87
CA PRO A 3 -94.98 -54.70 -10.26
C PRO A 3 -94.15 -54.23 -9.04
N ARG A 4 -92.82 -54.29 -9.14
CA ARG A 4 -91.91 -53.68 -8.15
C ARG A 4 -91.09 -52.57 -8.82
N THR A 5 -91.45 -51.35 -8.47
CA THR A 5 -90.84 -50.08 -8.81
C THR A 5 -89.46 -49.98 -8.18
N SER A 6 -88.41 -49.72 -8.96
CA SER A 6 -87.06 -49.41 -8.46
C SER A 6 -86.89 -47.89 -8.43
N LEU A 7 -86.81 -47.30 -7.24
CA LEU A 7 -86.34 -45.92 -7.06
C LEU A 7 -84.81 -45.89 -7.06
N LEU A 8 -84.24 -45.22 -8.06
CA LEU A 8 -82.85 -44.76 -8.07
C LEU A 8 -82.78 -43.44 -7.29
N ALA A 9 -82.08 -43.42 -6.17
CA ALA A 9 -81.71 -42.20 -5.47
C ALA A 9 -80.34 -41.72 -5.99
N THR A 10 -80.35 -40.60 -6.70
CA THR A 10 -79.19 -39.88 -7.19
C THR A 10 -78.48 -39.16 -6.03
N THR A 11 -77.21 -39.48 -5.81
CA THR A 11 -76.31 -38.78 -4.89
C THR A 11 -75.61 -37.65 -5.64
N THR A 12 -75.87 -36.41 -5.24
CA THR A 12 -75.23 -35.20 -5.74
C THR A 12 -73.82 -35.06 -5.15
N LEU A 13 -72.78 -35.25 -5.97
CA LEU A 13 -71.41 -34.88 -5.65
C LEU A 13 -71.20 -33.41 -6.01
N ALA A 14 -70.99 -32.55 -5.01
CA ALA A 14 -70.58 -31.16 -5.21
C ALA A 14 -69.06 -31.11 -5.45
N LEU A 15 -68.66 -30.72 -6.67
CA LEU A 15 -67.27 -30.41 -7.04
C LEU A 15 -66.90 -29.03 -6.45
N LEU A 16 -66.04 -28.98 -5.42
CA LEU A 16 -65.37 -27.74 -5.02
C LEU A 16 -64.22 -27.46 -5.98
N ALA A 17 -64.34 -26.41 -6.79
CA ALA A 17 -63.22 -25.85 -7.55
C ALA A 17 -62.33 -25.03 -6.59
N LEU A 18 -61.13 -25.54 -6.29
CA LEU A 18 -60.07 -24.76 -5.63
C LEU A 18 -59.45 -23.81 -6.67
N SER A 19 -59.79 -22.54 -6.60
CA SER A 19 -59.04 -21.46 -7.25
C SER A 19 -57.76 -21.19 -6.45
N ALA A 20 -56.62 -21.68 -6.94
CA ALA A 20 -55.32 -21.30 -6.39
C ALA A 20 -55.05 -19.82 -6.74
N PRO A 21 -54.72 -18.95 -5.78
CA PRO A 21 -54.29 -17.59 -6.09
C PRO A 21 -52.93 -17.64 -6.81
N LEU A 22 -52.84 -16.92 -7.92
CA LEU A 22 -51.57 -16.63 -8.59
C LEU A 22 -50.68 -15.85 -7.62
N ALA A 23 -49.71 -16.52 -7.00
CA ALA A 23 -48.67 -15.87 -6.22
C ALA A 23 -47.76 -15.12 -7.18
N PHE A 24 -47.92 -13.80 -7.28
CA PHE A 24 -46.89 -12.96 -7.87
C PHE A 24 -45.62 -13.09 -7.01
N SER A 25 -44.55 -13.64 -7.59
CA SER A 25 -43.25 -13.61 -6.95
C SER A 25 -42.85 -12.15 -6.76
N ALA A 26 -42.57 -11.75 -5.52
CA ALA A 26 -41.94 -10.45 -5.27
C ALA A 26 -40.68 -10.33 -6.13
N PRO A 27 -40.38 -9.16 -6.72
CA PRO A 27 -39.12 -8.96 -7.42
C PRO A 27 -37.95 -9.35 -6.49
N PRO A 28 -36.88 -9.97 -7.01
CA PRO A 28 -35.72 -10.32 -6.20
C PRO A 28 -35.26 -9.07 -5.47
N GLN A 29 -35.25 -9.12 -4.13
CA GLN A 29 -34.68 -8.03 -3.35
C GLN A 29 -33.20 -7.91 -3.77
N PRO A 30 -32.70 -6.68 -4.01
CA PRO A 30 -31.28 -6.50 -4.25
C PRO A 30 -30.54 -7.13 -3.08
N ARG A 31 -29.68 -8.10 -3.41
CA ARG A 31 -28.80 -8.75 -2.44
C ARG A 31 -28.06 -7.63 -1.70
N ALA A 32 -28.19 -7.57 -0.38
CA ALA A 32 -27.48 -6.58 0.42
C ALA A 32 -25.99 -6.68 0.06
N VAL A 33 -25.47 -5.67 -0.62
CA VAL A 33 -24.03 -5.52 -0.83
C VAL A 33 -23.49 -5.23 0.57
N GLN A 34 -22.83 -6.21 1.19
CA GLN A 34 -22.08 -5.93 2.40
C GLN A 34 -21.14 -4.79 2.08
N ALA A 35 -21.23 -3.69 2.85
CA ALA A 35 -20.25 -2.64 2.77
C ALA A 35 -18.90 -3.28 3.04
N VAL A 36 -18.03 -3.31 2.02
CA VAL A 36 -16.65 -3.73 2.19
C VAL A 36 -16.05 -2.77 3.21
N ALA A 37 -15.54 -3.29 4.33
CA ALA A 37 -14.89 -2.46 5.33
C ALA A 37 -13.82 -1.61 4.63
N ALA A 38 -13.82 -0.30 4.90
CA ALA A 38 -12.82 0.59 4.33
C ALA A 38 -11.43 0.12 4.77
N TRP A 39 -10.43 0.19 3.88
CA TRP A 39 -9.05 -0.24 4.17
C TRP A 39 -8.39 0.51 5.35
N ASN A 40 -8.99 1.65 5.73
CA ASN A 40 -8.59 2.50 6.85
C ASN A 40 -9.39 2.25 8.13
N THR A 41 -10.09 1.12 8.23
CA THR A 41 -10.73 0.69 9.49
C THR A 41 -9.71 0.01 10.40
N ASP A 42 -9.71 0.37 11.68
CA ASP A 42 -8.89 -0.29 12.71
C ASP A 42 -9.47 -1.68 13.04
N ARG A 43 -8.92 -2.71 12.41
CA ARG A 43 -9.35 -4.10 12.52
C ARG A 43 -9.05 -4.68 13.90
N ALA A 44 -8.05 -4.15 14.61
CA ALA A 44 -7.70 -4.63 15.93
C ALA A 44 -8.74 -4.18 16.97
N ALA A 45 -9.15 -2.91 16.93
CA ALA A 45 -10.22 -2.39 17.79
C ALA A 45 -11.55 -3.16 17.60
N GLU A 46 -11.95 -3.40 16.34
CA GLU A 46 -13.14 -4.21 16.03
C GLU A 46 -13.07 -5.63 16.59
N ALA A 47 -11.92 -6.31 16.39
CA ALA A 47 -11.71 -7.67 16.87
C ALA A 47 -11.77 -7.77 18.40
N VAL A 48 -11.14 -6.84 19.11
CA VAL A 48 -11.11 -6.82 20.58
C VAL A 48 -12.46 -6.42 21.17
N ALA A 49 -13.18 -5.48 20.55
CA ALA A 49 -14.54 -5.12 20.95
C ALA A 49 -15.51 -6.30 20.83
N ALA A 50 -15.43 -7.05 19.73
CA ALA A 50 -16.27 -8.23 19.51
C ALA A 50 -15.84 -9.44 20.37
N ARG A 51 -14.54 -9.58 20.61
CA ARG A 51 -13.94 -10.69 21.37
C ARG A 51 -12.79 -10.17 22.23
N PRO A 52 -13.06 -9.78 23.49
CA PRO A 52 -12.02 -9.26 24.38
C PRO A 52 -10.82 -10.22 24.58
N ALA A 53 -11.04 -11.53 24.45
CA ALA A 53 -9.98 -12.54 24.50
C ALA A 53 -9.10 -12.60 23.23
N ALA A 54 -9.36 -11.78 22.21
CA ALA A 54 -8.53 -11.68 21.01
C ALA A 54 -7.16 -11.07 21.30
N VAL A 55 -7.04 -10.25 22.35
CA VAL A 55 -5.75 -9.71 22.79
C VAL A 55 -5.13 -10.62 23.85
N THR A 56 -3.85 -10.92 23.68
CA THR A 56 -3.04 -11.61 24.69
C THR A 56 -1.70 -10.90 24.85
N THR A 57 -1.03 -11.11 25.99
CA THR A 57 0.25 -10.47 26.32
C THR A 57 1.15 -11.46 27.05
N SER A 58 2.45 -11.16 27.08
CA SER A 58 3.43 -11.88 27.91
C SER A 58 3.27 -11.64 29.41
N GLY A 59 2.55 -10.59 29.80
CA GLY A 59 2.41 -10.13 31.18
C GLY A 59 1.95 -8.68 31.24
N SER A 60 1.51 -8.26 32.44
CA SER A 60 1.02 -6.90 32.71
C SER A 60 1.69 -6.31 33.93
N GLU A 61 1.76 -4.98 33.99
CA GLU A 61 2.27 -4.25 35.16
C GLU A 61 1.38 -4.52 36.39
N ASN A 62 0.07 -4.40 36.22
CA ASN A 62 -0.95 -4.66 37.25
C ASN A 62 -2.36 -4.74 36.61
N ALA A 63 -3.40 -4.93 37.42
CA ALA A 63 -4.78 -5.07 36.94
C ALA A 63 -5.39 -3.77 36.35
N GLY A 64 -4.81 -2.60 36.64
CA GLY A 64 -5.27 -1.29 36.16
C GLY A 64 -4.78 -0.92 34.74
N THR A 65 -3.87 -1.70 34.16
CA THR A 65 -3.32 -1.47 32.82
C THR A 65 -3.52 -2.69 31.90
N PRO A 66 -4.78 -3.16 31.74
CA PRO A 66 -5.09 -4.41 31.06
C PRO A 66 -4.74 -4.36 29.56
N ALA A 67 -4.58 -5.53 28.95
CA ALA A 67 -4.23 -5.66 27.54
C ALA A 67 -5.21 -4.94 26.58
N GLY A 68 -6.50 -4.98 26.89
CA GLY A 68 -7.56 -4.36 26.09
C GLY A 68 -7.49 -2.82 26.03
N ALA A 69 -6.79 -2.18 26.95
CA ALA A 69 -6.64 -0.72 26.97
C ALA A 69 -5.85 -0.17 25.77
N ALA A 70 -5.09 -1.00 25.04
CA ALA A 70 -4.45 -0.59 23.78
C ALA A 70 -5.42 -0.56 22.57
N PHE A 71 -6.66 -1.03 22.73
CA PHE A 71 -7.59 -1.26 21.61
C PHE A 71 -8.98 -0.65 21.87
N ASP A 72 -9.14 0.15 22.93
CA ASP A 72 -10.43 0.70 23.37
C ASP A 72 -10.75 2.09 22.77
N SER A 73 -9.86 2.61 21.92
CA SER A 73 -9.95 3.95 21.32
C SER A 73 -10.04 5.09 22.34
N ASN A 74 -9.58 4.88 23.57
CA ASN A 74 -9.58 5.89 24.63
C ASN A 74 -8.14 6.37 24.91
N PRO A 75 -7.81 7.64 24.60
CA PRO A 75 -6.45 8.16 24.78
C PRO A 75 -6.05 8.37 26.25
N THR A 76 -6.95 8.09 27.20
CA THR A 76 -6.70 8.26 28.65
C THR A 76 -6.39 6.94 29.37
N THR A 77 -6.64 5.81 28.72
CA THR A 77 -6.32 4.47 29.24
C THR A 77 -5.04 3.98 28.58
N ARG A 78 -4.28 3.12 29.28
CA ARG A 78 -3.04 2.54 28.74
C ARG A 78 -2.91 1.08 29.11
N ARG A 79 -2.31 0.33 28.20
CA ARG A 79 -1.81 -1.03 28.45
C ARG A 79 -0.35 -0.93 28.88
N ALA A 80 0.05 -1.68 29.91
CA ALA A 80 1.44 -1.73 30.38
C ALA A 80 1.90 -3.17 30.60
N SER A 81 3.09 -3.53 30.13
CA SER A 81 3.65 -4.87 30.36
C SER A 81 4.29 -4.99 31.74
N ASN A 82 4.70 -6.22 32.07
CA ASN A 82 5.77 -6.45 33.02
C ASN A 82 7.10 -5.82 32.56
N PHE A 83 8.09 -5.80 33.45
CA PHE A 83 9.40 -5.16 33.29
C PHE A 83 10.43 -6.02 32.51
N ALA A 84 9.98 -6.86 31.58
CA ALA A 84 10.86 -7.70 30.79
C ALA A 84 11.03 -7.11 29.39
N ASP A 85 12.27 -7.04 28.91
CA ASP A 85 12.59 -6.57 27.56
C ASP A 85 11.90 -7.39 26.47
N ASN A 86 11.77 -8.69 26.63
CA ASN A 86 11.10 -9.56 25.67
C ASN A 86 9.56 -9.58 25.81
N ALA A 87 8.96 -8.61 26.51
CA ALA A 87 7.52 -8.54 26.67
C ALA A 87 6.82 -8.26 25.34
N TRP A 88 5.62 -8.82 25.15
CA TRP A 88 4.87 -8.70 23.90
C TRP A 88 3.38 -8.47 24.13
N ILE A 89 2.72 -7.94 23.11
CA ILE A 89 1.26 -7.86 22.99
C ILE A 89 0.86 -8.27 21.58
N GLN A 90 -0.12 -9.16 21.48
CA GLN A 90 -0.64 -9.63 20.20
C GLN A 90 -2.16 -9.54 20.15
N VAL A 91 -2.69 -9.39 18.93
CA VAL A 91 -4.12 -9.39 18.65
C VAL A 91 -4.46 -10.43 17.58
N ASP A 92 -5.50 -11.22 17.82
CA ASP A 92 -6.13 -12.13 16.85
C ASP A 92 -7.28 -11.41 16.12
N LEU A 93 -7.04 -11.05 14.86
CA LEU A 93 -7.98 -10.32 14.01
C LEU A 93 -9.22 -11.15 13.59
N GLY A 94 -9.21 -12.47 13.83
CA GLY A 94 -10.31 -13.38 13.55
C GLY A 94 -10.29 -14.01 12.15
N SER A 95 -9.76 -13.29 11.16
CA SER A 95 -9.54 -13.76 9.77
C SER A 95 -8.13 -13.43 9.31
N VAL A 96 -7.66 -14.11 8.26
CA VAL A 96 -6.44 -13.69 7.56
C VAL A 96 -6.79 -12.47 6.73
N ILE A 97 -6.24 -11.32 7.10
CA ILE A 97 -6.39 -10.08 6.36
C ILE A 97 -5.08 -9.72 5.67
N ARG A 98 -5.17 -8.72 4.80
CA ARG A 98 -4.01 -8.00 4.30
C ARG A 98 -3.80 -6.78 5.17
N VAL A 99 -2.63 -6.67 5.80
CA VAL A 99 -2.27 -5.59 6.72
C VAL A 99 -1.52 -4.51 5.94
N SER A 100 -2.06 -3.29 5.91
CA SER A 100 -1.47 -2.16 5.17
C SER A 100 -0.61 -1.26 6.04
N GLN A 101 -0.97 -1.12 7.32
CA GLN A 101 -0.18 -0.39 8.31
C GLN A 101 -0.51 -0.84 9.73
N VAL A 102 0.46 -0.65 10.61
CA VAL A 102 0.32 -0.77 12.07
C VAL A 102 0.68 0.58 12.66
N LYS A 103 -0.18 1.10 13.53
CA LYS A 103 0.06 2.36 14.24
C LYS A 103 0.13 2.10 15.74
N LEU A 104 1.19 2.56 16.37
CA LEU A 104 1.40 2.53 17.81
C LEU A 104 1.36 3.95 18.34
N GLU A 105 0.67 4.15 19.47
CA GLU A 105 0.79 5.37 20.26
C GLU A 105 1.34 5.00 21.62
N TRP A 106 2.59 5.39 21.85
CA TRP A 106 3.32 5.10 23.07
C TRP A 106 2.97 6.08 24.19
N GLU A 107 3.03 5.58 25.41
CA GLU A 107 3.19 6.42 26.60
C GLU A 107 4.69 6.73 26.81
N ALA A 108 5.06 7.48 27.86
CA ALA A 108 6.45 7.78 28.19
C ALA A 108 7.34 6.53 28.35
N ALA A 109 6.80 5.40 28.81
CA ALA A 109 7.50 4.11 28.87
C ALA A 109 7.41 3.36 27.52
N TYR A 110 8.07 3.89 26.49
CA TYR A 110 8.06 3.33 25.13
C TYR A 110 9.12 2.23 24.92
N GLY A 111 8.99 1.51 23.80
CA GLY A 111 10.03 0.58 23.36
C GLY A 111 11.13 1.29 22.59
N LYS A 112 12.37 1.20 23.08
CA LYS A 112 13.54 1.69 22.35
C LYS A 112 13.90 0.72 21.22
N GLN A 113 13.80 -0.59 21.50
CA GLN A 113 13.93 -1.62 20.47
C GLN A 113 12.71 -2.55 20.51
N TYR A 114 12.08 -2.77 19.36
CA TYR A 114 10.94 -3.69 19.22
C TYR A 114 10.77 -4.18 17.78
N VAL A 115 10.04 -5.28 17.64
CA VAL A 115 9.66 -5.84 16.35
C VAL A 115 8.14 -5.92 16.27
N LEU A 116 7.57 -5.43 15.17
CA LEU A 116 6.21 -5.72 14.74
C LEU A 116 6.24 -6.97 13.87
N GLU A 117 5.40 -7.94 14.19
CA GLU A 117 5.39 -9.26 13.56
C GLU A 117 3.97 -9.63 13.14
N ILE A 118 3.88 -10.47 12.11
CA ILE A 118 2.62 -11.01 11.60
C ILE A 118 2.65 -12.54 11.57
N SER A 119 1.49 -13.16 11.74
CA SER A 119 1.35 -14.61 11.65
C SER A 119 -0.01 -15.03 11.08
N GLY A 120 -0.03 -16.11 10.31
CA GLY A 120 -1.28 -16.76 9.88
C GLY A 120 -1.90 -17.66 10.95
N ASN A 121 -1.11 -18.19 11.88
CA ASN A 121 -1.53 -19.23 12.84
C ASN A 121 -1.27 -18.88 14.31
N GLY A 122 -0.58 -17.77 14.58
CA GLY A 122 -0.26 -17.28 15.93
C GLY A 122 0.99 -17.93 16.55
N THR A 123 1.66 -18.82 15.82
CA THR A 123 2.88 -19.53 16.29
C THR A 123 4.09 -19.26 15.42
N ASP A 124 3.91 -19.20 14.10
CA ASP A 124 4.98 -18.91 13.14
C ASP A 124 4.93 -17.42 12.77
N TRP A 125 5.95 -16.67 13.17
CA TRP A 125 5.98 -15.22 13.05
C TRP A 125 6.94 -14.78 11.95
N THR A 126 6.55 -13.73 11.23
CA THR A 126 7.38 -13.04 10.26
C THR A 126 7.47 -11.57 10.66
N ASP A 127 8.67 -11.01 10.61
CA ASP A 127 8.90 -9.60 10.94
C ASP A 127 8.27 -8.70 9.86
N LEU A 128 7.46 -7.73 10.29
CA LEU A 128 6.91 -6.65 9.47
C LEU A 128 7.81 -5.41 9.51
N HIS A 129 8.28 -5.07 10.70
CA HIS A 129 9.04 -3.85 10.96
C HIS A 129 9.86 -4.04 12.23
N THR A 130 11.12 -3.58 12.19
CA THR A 130 12.02 -3.54 13.33
C THR A 130 12.35 -2.09 13.63
N GLU A 131 12.21 -1.71 14.89
CA GLU A 131 12.65 -0.43 15.44
C GLU A 131 13.83 -0.71 16.38
N ASP A 132 14.94 -0.01 16.18
CA ASP A 132 16.19 -0.21 16.92
C ASP A 132 16.60 1.02 17.75
N GLU A 133 16.00 2.20 17.50
CA GLU A 133 16.30 3.46 18.19
C GLU A 133 15.02 4.29 18.41
N GLY A 134 13.96 3.61 18.84
CA GLY A 134 12.63 4.20 19.04
C GLY A 134 12.67 5.43 19.96
N THR A 135 11.84 6.43 19.66
CA THR A 135 11.77 7.70 20.40
C THR A 135 10.42 7.93 21.09
N GLY A 136 9.53 6.93 21.04
CA GLY A 136 8.17 7.01 21.59
C GLY A 136 7.21 7.79 20.70
N GLY A 137 6.15 8.36 21.30
CA GLY A 137 5.13 9.10 20.58
C GLY A 137 4.27 8.22 19.65
N THR A 138 3.83 8.78 18.52
CA THR A 138 3.05 8.06 17.51
C THR A 138 3.96 7.53 16.41
N VAL A 139 3.94 6.22 16.20
CA VAL A 139 4.68 5.55 15.13
C VAL A 139 3.69 4.86 14.20
N THR A 140 3.83 5.08 12.90
CA THR A 140 3.07 4.37 11.87
C THR A 140 4.05 3.58 11.00
N ALA A 141 3.99 2.25 11.10
CA ALA A 141 4.73 1.34 10.24
C ALA A 141 3.84 0.90 9.08
N HIS A 142 4.21 1.27 7.86
CA HIS A 142 3.53 0.83 6.64
C HIS A 142 4.14 -0.48 6.12
N THR A 143 3.32 -1.36 5.54
CA THR A 143 3.79 -2.64 4.98
C THR A 143 4.15 -2.55 3.48
N TYR A 144 4.13 -1.36 2.88
CA TYR A 144 4.53 -1.15 1.49
C TYR A 144 6.05 -1.33 1.29
N PRO A 145 6.52 -1.80 0.11
CA PRO A 145 5.75 -2.10 -1.10
C PRO A 145 5.10 -3.50 -1.12
N GLN A 146 5.31 -4.34 -0.12
CA GLN A 146 4.76 -5.69 -0.07
C GLN A 146 3.86 -5.86 1.15
N GLU A 147 2.56 -5.54 1.01
CA GLU A 147 1.67 -5.71 2.16
C GLU A 147 1.65 -7.17 2.61
N ALA A 148 1.67 -7.36 3.91
CA ALA A 148 1.75 -8.66 4.53
C ALA A 148 0.35 -9.24 4.77
N THR A 149 0.23 -10.55 4.70
CA THR A 149 -1.01 -11.25 5.03
C THR A 149 -0.86 -12.02 6.33
N GLY A 150 -1.90 -11.96 7.16
CA GLY A 150 -1.94 -12.70 8.40
C GLY A 150 -3.18 -12.43 9.20
N ARG A 151 -3.36 -13.24 10.24
CA ARG A 151 -4.47 -13.18 11.18
C ARG A 151 -4.07 -12.59 12.53
N TYR A 152 -2.81 -12.74 12.89
CA TYR A 152 -2.26 -12.27 14.15
C TYR A 152 -1.22 -11.19 13.87
N VAL A 153 -1.27 -10.11 14.63
CA VAL A 153 -0.24 -9.07 14.64
C VAL A 153 0.26 -8.91 16.07
N ARG A 154 1.58 -8.81 16.23
CA ARG A 154 2.24 -8.70 17.54
C ARG A 154 3.27 -7.58 17.53
N MET A 155 3.33 -6.85 18.62
CA MET A 155 4.52 -6.09 19.01
C MET A 155 5.28 -6.96 20.01
N ARG A 156 6.59 -7.16 19.77
CA ARG A 156 7.52 -7.84 20.67
C ARG A 156 8.66 -6.89 21.01
N GLY A 157 8.83 -6.63 22.31
CA GLY A 157 9.95 -5.87 22.82
C GLY A 157 11.30 -6.56 22.62
N VAL A 158 12.34 -5.74 22.55
CA VAL A 158 13.75 -6.13 22.55
C VAL A 158 14.54 -5.33 23.60
N GLU A 159 14.28 -4.03 23.73
CA GLU A 159 14.84 -3.15 24.77
C GLU A 159 13.80 -2.09 25.16
N HIS A 160 13.51 -1.94 26.45
CA HIS A 160 12.66 -0.86 26.95
C HIS A 160 13.44 0.46 27.13
N ALA A 161 12.79 1.61 26.88
CA ALA A 161 13.48 2.90 26.95
C ALA A 161 13.69 3.45 28.38
N THR A 162 13.01 2.88 29.36
CA THR A 162 12.99 3.35 30.75
C THR A 162 13.09 2.16 31.71
N ALA A 163 13.21 2.41 33.01
CA ALA A 163 13.15 1.34 34.01
C ALA A 163 11.77 0.63 34.09
N TRP A 164 10.75 1.15 33.41
CA TRP A 164 9.40 0.59 33.36
C TRP A 164 9.23 -0.37 32.17
N GLY A 165 8.20 -1.21 32.19
CA GLY A 165 7.83 -2.02 31.02
C GLY A 165 7.29 -1.17 29.86
N TYR A 166 6.94 -1.82 28.74
CA TYR A 166 6.35 -1.16 27.58
C TYR A 166 4.93 -0.69 27.86
N SER A 167 4.60 0.56 27.48
CA SER A 167 3.30 1.17 27.70
C SER A 167 2.74 1.81 26.42
N LEU A 168 1.50 1.43 26.06
CA LEU A 168 0.81 1.88 24.86
C LEU A 168 -0.54 2.49 25.22
N PHE A 169 -0.84 3.66 24.65
CA PHE A 169 -2.18 4.22 24.58
C PHE A 169 -2.99 3.54 23.47
N SER A 170 -2.38 3.25 22.32
CA SER A 170 -3.07 2.52 21.27
C SER A 170 -2.15 1.61 20.45
N PHE A 171 -2.74 0.51 19.96
CA PHE A 171 -2.17 -0.41 18.99
C PHE A 171 -3.24 -0.67 17.93
N GLN A 172 -3.07 -0.07 16.76
CA GLN A 172 -4.05 -0.10 15.69
C GLN A 172 -3.50 -0.91 14.52
N VAL A 173 -4.35 -1.74 13.91
CA VAL A 173 -3.99 -2.54 12.73
C VAL A 173 -4.99 -2.23 11.63
N PHE A 174 -4.49 -1.71 10.51
CA PHE A 174 -5.31 -1.33 9.37
C PHE A 174 -5.06 -2.26 8.19
N GLY A 175 -6.09 -2.42 7.36
CA GLY A 175 -6.08 -3.34 6.26
C GLY A 175 -7.48 -3.88 5.95
N GLY A 176 -7.56 -4.87 5.08
CA GLY A 176 -8.84 -5.43 4.66
C GLY A 176 -8.76 -6.88 4.20
N GLU A 177 -9.94 -7.44 3.98
CA GLU A 177 -10.06 -8.81 3.48
C GLU A 177 -9.47 -8.89 2.05
N PRO A 178 -8.65 -9.91 1.75
CA PRO A 178 -8.15 -10.13 0.41
C PRO A 178 -9.32 -10.31 -0.58
N ALA A 179 -9.44 -9.39 -1.54
CA ALA A 179 -10.43 -9.51 -2.61
C ALA A 179 -10.21 -10.81 -3.44
N PRO A 180 -11.27 -11.62 -3.65
CA PRO A 180 -11.19 -12.78 -4.53
C PRO A 180 -10.98 -12.35 -5.98
N ALA A 181 -10.55 -13.29 -6.83
CA ALA A 181 -10.48 -13.05 -8.26
C ALA A 181 -11.86 -12.66 -8.81
N SER A 182 -11.91 -11.62 -9.64
CA SER A 182 -13.16 -11.11 -10.17
C SER A 182 -13.53 -11.80 -11.49
N THR A 183 -14.74 -12.36 -11.55
CA THR A 183 -15.29 -12.93 -12.79
C THR A 183 -16.16 -11.93 -13.56
N THR A 184 -16.35 -10.73 -13.03
CA THR A 184 -17.19 -9.65 -13.58
C THR A 184 -16.36 -8.38 -13.73
N GLY A 185 -16.68 -7.49 -14.67
CA GLY A 185 -15.97 -6.22 -14.83
C GLY A 185 -16.07 -5.34 -13.58
N THR A 186 -15.03 -5.31 -12.75
CA THR A 186 -14.96 -4.54 -11.49
C THR A 186 -13.66 -3.74 -11.41
N ASN A 187 -13.56 -2.77 -10.49
CA ASN A 187 -12.30 -2.12 -10.17
C ASN A 187 -11.35 -3.09 -9.45
N LEU A 188 -10.40 -3.64 -10.19
CA LEU A 188 -9.37 -4.57 -9.72
C LEU A 188 -8.27 -3.89 -8.90
N ALA A 189 -8.16 -2.57 -8.95
CA ALA A 189 -7.14 -1.82 -8.21
C ALA A 189 -7.57 -1.44 -6.80
N LEU A 190 -8.89 -1.49 -6.51
CA LEU A 190 -9.40 -1.10 -5.20
C LEU A 190 -8.77 -1.97 -4.10
N ASN A 191 -8.12 -1.32 -3.15
CA ASN A 191 -7.41 -1.93 -2.02
C ASN A 191 -6.25 -2.86 -2.42
N HIS A 192 -5.69 -2.68 -3.61
CA HIS A 192 -4.47 -3.37 -4.02
C HIS A 192 -3.23 -2.52 -3.72
N PRO A 193 -2.06 -3.14 -3.49
CA PRO A 193 -0.83 -2.40 -3.29
C PRO A 193 -0.51 -1.51 -4.48
N ALA A 194 -0.24 -0.24 -4.16
CA ALA A 194 0.31 0.70 -5.07
C ALA A 194 1.77 1.03 -4.73
N TYR A 195 2.55 1.31 -5.75
CA TYR A 195 3.97 1.60 -5.67
C TYR A 195 4.31 2.70 -6.67
N GLY A 196 5.38 3.44 -6.40
CA GLY A 196 5.86 4.51 -7.25
C GLY A 196 7.37 4.67 -7.12
N ASN A 197 8.01 5.34 -8.08
CA ASN A 197 9.44 5.64 -7.95
C ASN A 197 9.73 6.82 -7.03
N LEU A 198 8.73 7.63 -6.69
CA LEU A 198 8.86 8.71 -5.72
C LEU A 198 7.49 9.15 -5.21
N TYR A 199 7.46 9.64 -3.99
CA TYR A 199 6.38 10.45 -3.44
C TYR A 199 6.93 11.50 -2.47
N GLN A 200 6.22 12.61 -2.25
CA GLN A 200 6.75 13.76 -1.52
C GLN A 200 6.99 13.49 -0.02
N HIS A 201 6.05 12.81 0.64
CA HIS A 201 6.11 12.43 2.06
C HIS A 201 5.03 11.38 2.37
N ALA A 202 5.05 10.78 3.57
CA ALA A 202 4.12 9.71 3.96
C ALA A 202 2.63 10.04 3.71
N GLY A 203 2.21 11.29 3.95
CA GLY A 203 0.86 11.78 3.63
C GLY A 203 0.50 11.83 2.12
N ASN A 204 1.39 11.44 1.23
CA ASN A 204 1.18 11.34 -0.22
C ASN A 204 1.63 9.98 -0.81
N SER A 205 1.53 8.92 0.00
CA SER A 205 1.89 7.57 -0.40
C SER A 205 1.17 7.11 -1.69
N PRO A 206 1.82 6.28 -2.53
CA PRO A 206 1.17 5.57 -3.63
C PRO A 206 -0.11 4.83 -3.22
N ALA A 207 -0.16 4.32 -1.99
CA ALA A 207 -1.31 3.61 -1.42
C ALA A 207 -2.65 4.33 -1.57
N PHE A 208 -2.63 5.65 -1.60
CA PHE A 208 -3.84 6.46 -1.68
C PHE A 208 -4.52 6.39 -3.04
N VAL A 209 -3.83 5.98 -4.11
CA VAL A 209 -4.47 5.86 -5.43
C VAL A 209 -5.40 4.66 -5.55
N THR A 210 -5.48 3.83 -4.52
CA THR A 210 -6.25 2.57 -4.51
C THR A 210 -7.18 2.49 -3.32
N ASP A 211 -7.35 3.56 -2.54
CA ASP A 211 -8.13 3.55 -1.31
C ASP A 211 -9.63 3.82 -1.54
N GLY A 212 -10.04 4.04 -2.79
CA GLY A 212 -11.42 4.34 -3.18
C GLY A 212 -11.79 5.81 -2.96
N GLY A 213 -10.85 6.62 -2.49
CA GLY A 213 -10.99 8.00 -2.10
C GLY A 213 -10.82 8.96 -3.27
N ARG A 214 -11.87 9.74 -3.56
CA ARG A 214 -11.76 10.91 -4.44
C ARG A 214 -12.81 11.96 -4.13
N PRO A 215 -12.47 13.25 -4.18
CA PRO A 215 -13.43 14.32 -4.02
C PRO A 215 -14.26 14.46 -5.31
N ALA A 216 -15.58 14.60 -5.20
CA ALA A 216 -16.47 14.69 -6.36
C ALA A 216 -16.19 15.90 -7.26
N ASP A 217 -15.62 16.96 -6.69
CA ASP A 217 -15.25 18.20 -7.38
C ASP A 217 -13.82 18.17 -7.96
N LEU A 218 -13.04 17.11 -7.70
CA LEU A 218 -11.62 17.00 -8.06
C LEU A 218 -10.79 18.20 -7.61
N LYS A 219 -11.15 18.80 -6.47
CA LYS A 219 -10.51 20.00 -5.93
C LYS A 219 -10.30 19.95 -4.43
N THR A 220 -11.31 19.49 -3.69
CA THR A 220 -11.24 19.45 -2.22
C THR A 220 -10.19 18.46 -1.74
N ASP A 221 -9.54 18.74 -0.60
CA ASP A 221 -8.50 17.87 -0.05
C ASP A 221 -9.05 16.47 0.30
N GLN A 222 -8.31 15.46 -0.13
CA GLN A 222 -8.57 14.04 0.06
C GLN A 222 -7.20 13.31 0.00
N SER A 223 -7.16 12.04 0.38
CA SER A 223 -5.95 11.22 0.23
C SER A 223 -5.53 11.18 -1.25
N ARG A 224 -4.23 11.31 -1.52
CA ARG A 224 -3.69 11.33 -2.88
C ARG A 224 -2.23 10.96 -2.90
N TRP A 225 -1.80 10.31 -3.97
CA TRP A 225 -0.38 10.22 -4.29
C TRP A 225 0.09 11.53 -4.93
N SER A 226 1.28 12.00 -4.55
CA SER A 226 1.93 13.14 -5.21
C SER A 226 3.44 12.91 -5.37
N SER A 227 3.96 13.27 -6.53
CA SER A 227 5.40 13.20 -6.85
C SER A 227 6.10 14.55 -6.66
N ASP A 228 7.43 14.55 -6.75
CA ASP A 228 8.19 15.79 -6.98
C ASP A 228 7.95 16.36 -8.40
N TRP A 229 8.56 17.51 -8.68
CA TRP A 229 8.48 18.28 -9.92
C TRP A 229 9.35 17.73 -11.07
N ASN A 230 9.71 16.45 -11.05
CA ASN A 230 10.45 15.82 -12.13
C ASN A 230 9.51 15.11 -13.12
N GLN A 231 9.96 15.02 -14.37
CA GLN A 231 9.32 14.15 -15.38
C GLN A 231 9.64 12.67 -15.08
N ASN A 232 8.95 11.75 -15.74
CA ASN A 232 9.16 10.30 -15.60
C ASN A 232 8.94 9.78 -14.17
N ARG A 233 7.93 10.33 -13.49
CA ARG A 233 7.39 9.75 -12.27
C ARG A 233 6.25 8.83 -12.61
N TRP A 234 6.15 7.76 -11.85
CA TRP A 234 5.13 6.76 -12.07
C TRP A 234 4.55 6.29 -10.76
N VAL A 235 3.26 5.95 -10.83
CA VAL A 235 2.53 5.21 -9.81
C VAL A 235 1.84 4.04 -10.50
N GLY A 236 1.86 2.88 -9.86
CA GLY A 236 1.27 1.67 -10.38
C GLY A 236 0.71 0.79 -9.28
N VAL A 237 -0.06 -0.20 -9.70
CA VAL A 237 -0.82 -1.10 -8.85
C VAL A 237 -0.43 -2.53 -9.19
N ASP A 238 -0.32 -3.39 -8.17
CA ASP A 238 -0.19 -4.83 -8.32
C ASP A 238 -1.56 -5.47 -8.11
N LEU A 239 -2.18 -5.94 -9.20
CA LEU A 239 -3.49 -6.58 -9.18
C LEU A 239 -3.46 -7.98 -8.52
N GLY A 240 -2.31 -8.40 -8.01
CA GLY A 240 -2.08 -9.62 -7.23
C GLY A 240 -2.01 -10.90 -8.07
N ALA A 241 -2.75 -10.95 -9.18
CA ALA A 241 -2.70 -12.04 -10.15
C ALA A 241 -2.83 -11.51 -11.58
N GLN A 242 -2.70 -12.41 -12.56
CA GLN A 242 -2.90 -12.06 -13.95
C GLN A 242 -4.37 -11.63 -14.18
N SER A 243 -4.54 -10.49 -14.84
CA SER A 243 -5.83 -9.84 -15.05
C SER A 243 -6.04 -9.52 -16.53
N THR A 244 -7.30 -9.42 -16.93
CA THR A 244 -7.73 -8.83 -18.21
C THR A 244 -8.30 -7.45 -17.93
N ILE A 245 -7.63 -6.43 -18.43
CA ILE A 245 -7.91 -5.01 -18.21
C ILE A 245 -8.66 -4.48 -19.43
N GLN A 246 -9.81 -3.86 -19.21
CA GLN A 246 -10.70 -3.36 -20.25
C GLN A 246 -10.66 -1.84 -20.35
N TRP A 247 -10.73 -1.13 -19.21
CA TRP A 247 -10.56 0.32 -19.17
C TRP A 247 -9.90 0.76 -17.86
N VAL A 248 -9.44 2.00 -17.82
CA VAL A 248 -8.78 2.61 -16.66
C VAL A 248 -9.39 3.99 -16.42
N ASP A 249 -9.66 4.32 -15.16
CA ASP A 249 -10.00 5.68 -14.75
C ASP A 249 -8.87 6.27 -13.92
N LEU A 250 -8.40 7.45 -14.32
CA LEU A 250 -7.42 8.24 -13.57
C LEU A 250 -8.10 9.51 -13.05
N TYR A 251 -8.20 9.62 -11.73
CA TYR A 251 -8.74 10.79 -11.05
C TYR A 251 -7.59 11.65 -10.55
N TRP A 252 -7.25 12.67 -11.32
CA TRP A 252 -6.17 13.59 -11.02
C TRP A 252 -6.62 14.72 -10.11
N GLU A 253 -5.72 15.18 -9.27
CA GLU A 253 -5.75 16.51 -8.69
C GLU A 253 -5.35 17.55 -9.75
N ALA A 254 -5.36 18.85 -9.42
CA ALA A 254 -5.03 19.91 -10.36
C ALA A 254 -3.66 19.73 -11.03
N ALA A 255 -2.68 19.13 -10.34
CA ALA A 255 -1.36 18.79 -10.88
C ALA A 255 -1.37 17.47 -11.68
N TYR A 256 -2.15 17.41 -12.75
CA TYR A 256 -2.26 16.23 -13.62
C TYR A 256 -1.12 16.11 -14.65
N ALA A 257 -0.96 14.91 -15.24
CA ALA A 257 -0.07 14.70 -16.37
C ALA A 257 -0.66 15.27 -17.68
N VAL A 258 0.13 16.07 -18.40
CA VAL A 258 -0.20 16.53 -19.76
C VAL A 258 -0.04 15.36 -20.73
N ASP A 259 1.08 14.66 -20.63
CA ASP A 259 1.41 13.46 -21.39
C ASP A 259 1.84 12.33 -20.44
N PHE A 260 1.44 11.10 -20.75
CA PHE A 260 1.75 9.91 -19.97
C PHE A 260 1.61 8.63 -20.78
N ASP A 261 2.32 7.58 -20.35
CA ASP A 261 2.11 6.21 -20.80
C ASP A 261 1.28 5.47 -19.75
N LEU A 262 0.15 4.88 -20.16
CA LEU A 262 -0.48 3.81 -19.38
C LEU A 262 0.15 2.49 -19.81
N GLN A 263 0.72 1.75 -18.86
CA GLN A 263 1.49 0.55 -19.13
C GLN A 263 1.00 -0.62 -18.29
N VAL A 264 1.18 -1.83 -18.81
CA VAL A 264 0.94 -3.07 -18.07
C VAL A 264 2.20 -3.95 -18.08
N SER A 265 2.31 -4.84 -17.12
CA SER A 265 3.40 -5.80 -17.00
C SER A 265 2.93 -7.10 -16.35
N ASP A 266 3.61 -8.20 -16.64
CA ASP A 266 3.36 -9.49 -15.98
C ASP A 266 4.30 -9.72 -14.78
N ASP A 267 5.43 -9.01 -14.74
CA ASP A 267 6.56 -9.28 -13.83
C ASP A 267 7.13 -8.04 -13.13
N ASN A 268 6.50 -6.88 -13.32
CA ASN A 268 6.91 -5.56 -12.80
C ASN A 268 8.25 -5.05 -13.36
N ARG A 269 8.80 -5.69 -14.39
CA ARG A 269 10.09 -5.34 -15.01
C ARG A 269 9.94 -5.00 -16.48
N ASN A 270 9.24 -5.87 -17.20
CA ASN A 270 8.98 -5.75 -18.63
C ASN A 270 7.63 -5.08 -18.85
N TRP A 271 7.67 -3.81 -19.26
CA TRP A 271 6.48 -2.97 -19.39
C TRP A 271 6.09 -2.77 -20.86
N ARG A 272 4.80 -2.87 -21.14
CA ARG A 272 4.20 -2.59 -22.44
C ARG A 272 3.22 -1.43 -22.32
N THR A 273 3.34 -0.42 -23.17
CA THR A 273 2.40 0.71 -23.23
C THR A 273 1.12 0.26 -23.93
N VAL A 274 -0.03 0.47 -23.26
CA VAL A 274 -1.36 0.13 -23.76
C VAL A 274 -2.18 1.35 -24.15
N TYR A 275 -1.80 2.53 -23.67
CA TYR A 275 -2.42 3.80 -24.05
C TYR A 275 -1.46 4.99 -23.90
N ARG A 276 -1.64 5.99 -24.76
CA ARG A 276 -1.09 7.35 -24.65
C ARG A 276 -2.15 8.37 -25.05
N PRO A 277 -2.21 9.55 -24.40
CA PRO A 277 -3.00 10.67 -24.88
C PRO A 277 -2.66 11.02 -26.34
N SER A 278 -3.67 11.36 -27.13
CA SER A 278 -3.46 11.85 -28.49
C SER A 278 -2.80 13.24 -28.48
N ALA A 279 -2.15 13.62 -29.59
CA ALA A 279 -1.55 14.94 -29.73
C ALA A 279 -2.55 16.10 -29.48
N ALA A 280 -3.83 15.90 -29.83
CA ALA A 280 -4.88 16.87 -29.57
C ALA A 280 -5.19 17.00 -28.06
N GLN A 281 -5.29 15.88 -27.34
CA GLN A 281 -5.49 15.88 -25.89
C GLN A 281 -4.29 16.51 -25.15
N ILE A 282 -3.07 16.22 -25.61
CA ILE A 282 -1.84 16.83 -25.07
C ILE A 282 -1.88 18.34 -25.27
N ALA A 283 -2.23 18.81 -26.48
CA ALA A 283 -2.33 20.24 -26.77
C ALA A 283 -3.40 20.95 -25.92
N GLU A 284 -4.58 20.34 -25.76
CA GLU A 284 -5.66 20.84 -24.89
C GLU A 284 -5.19 20.98 -23.43
N ARG A 285 -4.55 19.93 -22.90
CA ARG A 285 -4.03 19.91 -21.52
C ARG A 285 -2.93 20.96 -21.32
N ARG A 286 -2.03 21.10 -22.28
CA ARG A 286 -0.94 22.08 -22.25
C ARG A 286 -1.47 23.52 -22.29
N ALA A 287 -2.56 23.77 -23.00
CA ALA A 287 -3.20 25.08 -23.08
C ALA A 287 -3.95 25.46 -21.78
N ASN A 288 -4.28 24.50 -20.91
CA ASN A 288 -5.04 24.74 -19.67
C ASN A 288 -4.14 25.21 -18.51
N ILE A 289 -3.63 26.42 -18.66
CA ILE A 289 -2.78 27.10 -17.68
C ILE A 289 -3.67 27.98 -16.77
N LYS A 290 -3.68 27.66 -15.47
CA LYS A 290 -4.43 28.41 -14.44
C LYS A 290 -3.55 28.65 -13.21
N SER A 291 -3.98 29.55 -12.34
CA SER A 291 -3.34 29.73 -11.04
C SER A 291 -3.62 28.48 -10.19
N PRO A 292 -2.77 28.13 -9.21
CA PRO A 292 -3.03 26.97 -8.36
C PRO A 292 -4.41 27.01 -7.68
N GLY A 293 -4.87 28.17 -7.23
CA GLY A 293 -6.18 28.32 -6.56
C GLY A 293 -7.39 28.16 -7.50
N ASP A 294 -7.24 28.51 -8.77
CA ASP A 294 -8.31 28.43 -9.78
C ASP A 294 -8.29 27.10 -10.56
N ALA A 295 -7.21 26.34 -10.44
CA ALA A 295 -7.07 25.05 -11.08
C ALA A 295 -7.98 24.01 -10.42
N VAL A 296 -8.46 23.09 -11.25
CA VAL A 296 -9.24 21.91 -10.86
C VAL A 296 -8.54 20.71 -11.48
N GLY A 297 -8.71 19.55 -10.84
CA GLY A 297 -8.27 18.26 -11.35
C GLY A 297 -8.96 17.82 -12.63
N ARG A 298 -8.66 16.60 -13.05
CA ARG A 298 -9.17 16.00 -14.29
C ARG A 298 -9.50 14.54 -14.04
N HIS A 299 -10.56 14.05 -14.69
CA HIS A 299 -10.84 12.63 -14.78
C HIS A 299 -10.59 12.18 -16.22
N ASP A 300 -9.68 11.23 -16.39
CA ASP A 300 -9.51 10.53 -17.66
C ASP A 300 -10.15 9.14 -17.56
N THR A 301 -11.12 8.86 -18.43
CA THR A 301 -11.60 7.50 -18.70
C THR A 301 -10.91 6.99 -19.97
N ILE A 302 -10.18 5.90 -19.84
CA ILE A 302 -9.32 5.32 -20.87
C ILE A 302 -9.88 3.95 -21.25
N ASP A 303 -10.70 3.91 -22.30
CA ASP A 303 -11.13 2.66 -22.91
C ASP A 303 -10.00 2.05 -23.73
N LEU A 304 -9.57 0.83 -23.40
CA LEU A 304 -8.57 0.13 -24.18
C LEU A 304 -9.22 -0.46 -25.43
N PRO A 305 -8.74 -0.13 -26.66
CA PRO A 305 -9.35 -0.63 -27.90
C PRO A 305 -9.38 -2.17 -27.97
N THR A 306 -8.38 -2.79 -27.33
CA THR A 306 -8.30 -4.23 -27.10
C THR A 306 -7.98 -4.46 -25.63
N PRO A 307 -8.69 -5.37 -24.93
CA PRO A 307 -8.36 -5.69 -23.56
C PRO A 307 -6.89 -6.10 -23.42
N ALA A 308 -6.19 -5.49 -22.46
CA ALA A 308 -4.80 -5.82 -22.18
C ALA A 308 -4.75 -6.88 -21.07
N THR A 309 -3.85 -7.85 -21.19
CA THR A 309 -3.54 -8.73 -20.07
C THR A 309 -2.41 -8.13 -19.25
N GLY A 310 -2.32 -8.43 -17.95
CA GLY A 310 -1.21 -8.04 -17.08
C GLY A 310 -1.51 -8.29 -15.61
N ARG A 311 -0.48 -8.38 -14.76
CA ARG A 311 -0.62 -8.37 -13.30
C ARG A 311 -0.44 -6.96 -12.74
N TYR A 312 0.44 -6.18 -13.35
CA TYR A 312 0.82 -4.85 -12.93
C TYR A 312 0.31 -3.82 -13.92
N VAL A 313 -0.16 -2.68 -13.42
CA VAL A 313 -0.59 -1.54 -14.25
C VAL A 313 0.04 -0.29 -13.69
N ARG A 314 0.58 0.60 -14.52
CA ARG A 314 1.11 1.89 -14.06
C ARG A 314 0.80 3.04 -15.00
N MET A 315 0.71 4.23 -14.43
CA MET A 315 0.80 5.50 -15.13
C MET A 315 2.25 5.98 -15.05
N LEU A 316 2.88 6.26 -16.18
CA LEU A 316 4.21 6.87 -16.29
C LEU A 316 4.10 8.26 -16.91
N GLY A 317 4.23 9.30 -16.08
CA GLY A 317 4.14 10.69 -16.52
C GLY A 317 5.32 11.09 -17.40
N LYS A 318 5.03 11.72 -18.54
CA LYS A 318 6.02 12.23 -19.50
C LYS A 318 6.12 13.74 -19.49
N GLU A 319 5.00 14.43 -19.30
CA GLU A 319 4.93 15.88 -19.24
C GLU A 319 4.01 16.33 -18.10
N ARG A 320 4.47 17.27 -17.27
CA ARG A 320 3.69 17.83 -16.16
C ARG A 320 2.85 19.01 -16.64
N ARG A 321 1.71 19.24 -16.00
CA ARG A 321 0.92 20.46 -16.21
C ARG A 321 1.70 21.70 -15.77
N SER A 322 1.60 22.78 -16.56
CA SER A 322 2.09 24.11 -16.17
C SER A 322 1.00 24.93 -15.47
N PHE A 323 1.39 25.71 -14.46
CA PHE A 323 0.52 26.66 -13.76
C PHE A 323 0.98 28.09 -14.05
N CYS A 324 0.04 29.05 -14.05
CA CYS A 324 0.45 30.45 -14.07
C CYS A 324 0.90 30.85 -12.67
N ASN A 325 2.04 31.54 -12.58
CA ASN A 325 2.47 32.14 -11.32
C ASN A 325 3.15 33.49 -11.58
N PRO A 326 2.70 34.58 -10.94
CA PRO A 326 3.41 35.85 -11.00
C PRO A 326 4.71 35.74 -10.22
N ALA A 327 5.78 36.34 -10.75
CA ALA A 327 7.04 36.47 -10.03
C ALA A 327 6.83 37.12 -8.65
N PRO A 328 7.57 36.73 -7.61
CA PRO A 328 8.80 35.92 -7.65
C PRO A 328 8.62 34.41 -7.42
N SER A 329 7.40 33.91 -7.21
CA SER A 329 7.20 32.48 -6.95
C SER A 329 7.11 31.70 -8.26
N THR A 330 7.78 30.56 -8.37
CA THR A 330 7.54 29.56 -9.43
C THR A 330 6.93 28.33 -8.78
N ALA A 331 5.61 28.26 -8.70
CA ALA A 331 4.93 27.09 -8.18
C ALA A 331 5.14 25.93 -9.16
N GLN A 332 6.04 25.01 -8.80
CA GLN A 332 6.30 23.79 -9.55
C GLN A 332 5.64 22.63 -8.82
N PHE A 333 4.68 21.98 -9.48
CA PHE A 333 4.01 20.80 -8.95
C PHE A 333 4.44 19.57 -9.72
N GLY A 334 4.44 18.42 -9.05
CA GLY A 334 4.64 17.12 -9.66
C GLY A 334 3.40 16.61 -10.38
N TYR A 335 3.24 15.29 -10.33
CA TYR A 335 1.97 14.63 -10.64
C TYR A 335 1.22 14.36 -9.34
N SER A 336 -0.10 14.46 -9.38
CA SER A 336 -0.95 14.27 -8.21
C SER A 336 -2.24 13.54 -8.60
N LEU A 337 -2.48 12.39 -7.98
CA LEU A 337 -3.56 11.46 -8.33
C LEU A 337 -4.34 11.07 -7.07
N TYR A 338 -5.65 11.34 -7.08
CA TYR A 338 -6.57 10.90 -6.03
C TYR A 338 -6.78 9.39 -6.12
N GLU A 339 -7.11 8.87 -7.31
CA GLU A 339 -7.52 7.47 -7.47
C GLU A 339 -7.12 6.95 -8.86
N PHE A 340 -6.68 5.68 -8.91
CA PHE A 340 -6.29 4.91 -10.08
C PHE A 340 -7.13 3.63 -10.13
N GLN A 341 -8.19 3.64 -10.92
CA GLN A 341 -9.09 2.50 -11.07
C GLN A 341 -8.73 1.68 -12.30
N VAL A 342 -8.64 0.37 -12.13
CA VAL A 342 -8.34 -0.57 -13.21
C VAL A 342 -9.53 -1.50 -13.36
N TRP A 343 -10.26 -1.40 -14.45
CA TRP A 343 -11.49 -2.15 -14.64
C TRP A 343 -11.31 -3.35 -15.55
N GLY A 344 -11.81 -4.50 -15.11
CA GLY A 344 -11.65 -5.74 -15.84
C GLY A 344 -12.02 -6.98 -15.04
N THR A 345 -11.46 -8.12 -15.44
CA THR A 345 -11.64 -9.43 -14.80
C THR A 345 -10.30 -10.05 -14.41
N GLY A 346 -10.31 -11.06 -13.55
CA GLY A 346 -9.12 -11.66 -12.97
C GLY A 346 -8.68 -10.93 -11.70
N GLY A 347 -7.37 -10.77 -11.55
CA GLY A 347 -6.76 -10.25 -10.32
C GLY A 347 -6.98 -11.18 -9.14
N SER A 348 -6.37 -10.88 -8.00
CA SER A 348 -6.73 -11.43 -6.69
C SER A 348 -5.82 -10.83 -5.63
N ALA A 349 -6.36 -10.13 -4.63
CA ALA A 349 -5.58 -9.72 -3.47
C ALA A 349 -5.27 -10.91 -2.53
N ALA A 350 -5.89 -12.07 -2.74
CA ALA A 350 -5.58 -13.33 -2.06
C ALA A 350 -4.32 -14.02 -2.62
N ALA A 351 -3.86 -13.64 -3.81
CA ALA A 351 -2.63 -14.20 -4.36
C ALA A 351 -1.42 -13.73 -3.55
N ALA A 352 -0.51 -14.67 -3.27
CA ALA A 352 0.76 -14.34 -2.65
C ALA A 352 1.53 -13.34 -3.53
N TYR A 353 2.13 -12.35 -2.89
CA TYR A 353 3.05 -11.45 -3.56
C TYR A 353 4.30 -12.25 -3.88
N PRO A 354 4.91 -12.08 -5.07
CA PRO A 354 6.20 -12.65 -5.35
C PRO A 354 7.12 -12.25 -4.21
N ALA A 355 7.91 -13.20 -3.72
CA ALA A 355 8.95 -12.87 -2.78
C ALA A 355 9.76 -11.70 -3.36
N LEU A 356 10.03 -10.68 -2.53
CA LEU A 356 11.11 -9.75 -2.87
C LEU A 356 12.34 -10.58 -3.23
N PRO A 357 13.16 -10.14 -4.20
CA PRO A 357 14.41 -10.80 -4.50
C PRO A 357 15.13 -11.11 -3.19
N GLN A 358 15.44 -12.38 -2.95
CA GLN A 358 16.12 -12.74 -1.71
C GLN A 358 17.45 -11.99 -1.69
N ASN A 359 17.72 -11.33 -0.55
CA ASN A 359 19.01 -10.70 -0.32
C ASN A 359 20.07 -11.79 -0.52
N PRO A 360 20.96 -11.70 -1.53
CA PRO A 360 21.94 -12.74 -1.77
C PRO A 360 22.86 -12.74 -0.55
N GLY A 361 22.67 -13.71 0.35
CA GLY A 361 23.29 -13.74 1.68
C GLY A 361 24.80 -13.53 1.63
N GLY A 362 25.23 -12.29 1.79
CA GLY A 362 26.61 -11.85 1.84
C GLY A 362 26.80 -11.01 3.10
N ALA A 363 27.98 -11.10 3.70
CA ALA A 363 28.34 -10.25 4.83
C ALA A 363 28.42 -8.79 4.36
N TYR A 364 27.41 -7.98 4.69
CA TYR A 364 27.46 -6.54 4.44
C TYR A 364 28.46 -5.90 5.41
N ARG A 365 29.35 -5.06 4.88
CA ARG A 365 30.23 -4.22 5.67
C ARG A 365 29.77 -2.77 5.50
N GLN A 366 29.47 -2.11 6.60
CA GLN A 366 29.19 -0.67 6.62
C GLN A 366 30.39 0.08 6.05
N THR A 367 30.19 0.75 4.91
CA THR A 367 31.26 1.45 4.18
C THR A 367 31.33 2.94 4.53
N PHE A 368 30.26 3.51 5.10
CA PHE A 368 30.17 4.93 5.44
C PHE A 368 29.18 5.18 6.60
N PHE A 369 29.48 6.17 7.43
CA PHE A 369 28.65 6.68 8.53
C PHE A 369 28.85 8.20 8.63
N ASP A 370 27.76 8.95 8.68
CA ASP A 370 27.73 10.35 9.09
C ASP A 370 26.48 10.54 9.97
N ASP A 371 26.60 11.29 11.05
CA ASP A 371 25.51 11.52 12.02
C ASP A 371 24.75 12.83 11.76
N PHE A 372 25.23 13.68 10.85
CA PHE A 372 24.63 14.97 10.50
C PHE A 372 24.34 15.91 11.71
N THR A 373 24.99 15.69 12.86
CA THR A 373 24.79 16.50 14.07
C THR A 373 25.89 17.54 14.33
N GLY A 374 26.97 17.54 13.53
CA GLY A 374 28.08 18.47 13.64
C GLY A 374 27.75 19.88 13.12
N SER A 375 28.25 20.92 13.80
CA SER A 375 28.05 22.34 13.44
C SER A 375 29.01 22.87 12.36
N GLY A 376 29.76 21.99 11.69
CA GLY A 376 30.74 22.33 10.66
C GLY A 376 30.22 22.13 9.23
N LEU A 377 29.66 23.20 8.65
CA LEU A 377 29.60 23.55 7.22
C LEU A 377 29.43 22.41 6.18
N ASP A 378 28.20 22.10 5.77
CA ASP A 378 27.63 22.57 4.49
C ASP A 378 26.11 22.26 4.44
N ARG A 379 25.26 23.28 4.57
CA ARG A 379 23.82 23.13 4.33
C ARG A 379 23.56 23.44 2.86
N PHE A 380 23.47 22.42 2.02
CA PHE A 380 23.00 22.61 0.65
C PHE A 380 21.52 23.01 0.65
N ASP A 381 21.18 24.04 -0.13
CA ASP A 381 19.83 24.55 -0.38
C ASP A 381 19.16 23.85 -1.58
N HIS A 382 19.63 22.65 -1.92
CA HIS A 382 19.13 21.82 -3.01
C HIS A 382 19.11 20.34 -2.62
N ASN A 383 18.36 19.54 -3.39
CA ASN A 383 18.27 18.10 -3.20
C ASN A 383 19.66 17.45 -3.07
N GLN A 384 19.80 16.60 -2.06
CA GLN A 384 20.96 15.72 -1.96
C GLN A 384 20.75 14.50 -2.84
N TYR A 385 21.75 14.18 -3.65
CA TYR A 385 21.80 12.97 -4.43
C TYR A 385 22.73 11.99 -3.73
N VAL A 386 22.30 10.73 -3.59
CA VAL A 386 23.24 9.65 -3.25
C VAL A 386 24.15 9.45 -4.46
N ILE A 387 25.42 9.86 -4.34
CA ILE A 387 26.44 9.53 -5.33
C ILE A 387 27.03 8.18 -4.96
N LEU A 388 26.64 7.14 -5.69
CA LEU A 388 27.29 5.83 -5.62
C LEU A 388 28.58 5.91 -6.44
N ASN A 389 29.67 6.34 -5.79
CA ASN A 389 30.95 6.45 -6.45
C ASN A 389 31.61 5.07 -6.58
N LEU A 390 31.27 4.35 -7.66
CA LEU A 390 31.90 3.08 -8.03
C LEU A 390 33.24 3.29 -8.75
N ALA A 391 34.13 4.10 -8.16
CA ALA A 391 35.41 4.41 -8.76
C ALA A 391 36.32 3.18 -8.77
N LEU A 392 36.54 2.60 -9.96
CA LEU A 392 37.51 1.52 -10.15
C LEU A 392 38.96 2.05 -10.10
N GLY A 393 39.17 3.33 -10.43
CA GLY A 393 40.45 4.03 -10.36
C GLY A 393 40.30 5.47 -9.90
N GLY A 394 41.41 6.19 -9.71
CA GLY A 394 41.48 7.56 -9.22
C GLY A 394 42.33 7.69 -7.96
N ALA A 395 42.40 8.90 -7.40
CA ALA A 395 43.27 9.24 -6.27
C ALA A 395 43.03 8.35 -5.04
N TYR A 396 41.77 7.98 -4.77
CA TYR A 396 41.42 7.14 -3.61
C TYR A 396 41.90 5.67 -3.79
N PRO A 397 41.55 4.95 -4.88
CA PRO A 397 42.16 3.64 -5.17
C PRO A 397 43.69 3.68 -5.31
N ALA A 398 44.27 4.79 -5.81
CA ALA A 398 45.71 4.95 -5.90
C ALA A 398 46.39 5.06 -4.53
N GLY A 399 45.76 5.73 -3.57
CA GLY A 399 46.26 5.81 -2.19
C GLY A 399 46.35 4.43 -1.52
N HIS A 400 45.47 3.50 -1.89
CA HIS A 400 45.43 2.15 -1.32
C HIS A 400 46.27 1.13 -2.10
N ASN A 401 46.06 1.06 -3.42
CA ASN A 401 46.69 0.06 -4.27
C ASN A 401 48.11 0.47 -4.69
N GLN A 402 48.46 1.76 -4.54
CA GLN A 402 49.74 2.36 -4.96
C GLN A 402 50.09 2.15 -6.45
N VAL A 403 49.09 1.85 -7.27
CA VAL A 403 49.23 1.66 -8.70
C VAL A 403 49.04 2.98 -9.42
N THR A 404 49.96 3.33 -10.32
CA THR A 404 49.88 4.53 -11.16
C THR A 404 49.70 4.22 -12.65
N THR A 405 49.83 2.96 -13.07
CA THR A 405 49.71 2.49 -14.47
C THR A 405 48.95 1.16 -14.56
N PRO A 406 48.14 0.90 -15.61
CA PRO A 406 47.89 1.73 -16.80
C PRO A 406 46.95 2.92 -16.54
N TYR A 407 46.16 2.85 -15.47
CA TYR A 407 45.33 3.96 -15.00
C TYR A 407 45.63 4.21 -13.52
N TRP A 408 45.57 5.47 -13.12
CA TRP A 408 45.85 5.86 -11.75
C TRP A 408 44.90 5.14 -10.79
N GLY A 409 45.42 4.31 -9.88
CA GLY A 409 44.65 3.54 -8.89
C GLY A 409 44.08 2.20 -9.35
N LEU A 410 44.27 1.81 -10.62
CA LEU A 410 43.67 0.60 -11.20
C LEU A 410 44.73 -0.28 -11.89
N PRO A 411 45.06 -1.48 -11.36
CA PRO A 411 46.04 -2.38 -11.96
C PRO A 411 45.56 -2.99 -13.28
N GLN A 412 46.53 -3.34 -14.14
CA GLN A 412 46.27 -3.98 -15.43
C GLN A 412 45.37 -5.22 -15.30
N SER A 413 45.57 -6.04 -14.27
CA SER A 413 44.75 -7.23 -14.02
C SER A 413 43.27 -6.93 -13.75
N SER A 414 42.94 -5.75 -13.21
CA SER A 414 41.56 -5.29 -13.05
C SER A 414 41.01 -4.72 -14.35
N VAL A 415 41.83 -3.99 -15.12
CA VAL A 415 41.48 -3.52 -16.48
C VAL A 415 41.13 -4.72 -17.37
N ASP A 416 41.93 -5.78 -17.34
CA ASP A 416 41.73 -6.97 -18.13
C ASP A 416 40.42 -7.68 -17.75
N ARG A 417 40.09 -7.75 -16.46
CA ARG A 417 38.79 -8.30 -16.00
C ARG A 417 37.60 -7.46 -16.42
N VAL A 418 37.74 -6.13 -16.38
CA VAL A 418 36.70 -5.20 -16.86
C VAL A 418 36.50 -5.38 -18.38
N ALA A 419 37.59 -5.42 -19.14
CA ALA A 419 37.56 -5.59 -20.59
C ALA A 419 36.94 -6.94 -21.02
N GLN A 420 37.11 -7.98 -20.21
CA GLN A 420 36.50 -9.30 -20.41
C GLN A 420 35.05 -9.39 -19.91
N GLY A 421 34.47 -8.31 -19.38
CA GLY A 421 33.11 -8.28 -18.84
C GLY A 421 32.93 -9.05 -17.52
N GLY A 422 34.04 -9.39 -16.85
CA GLY A 422 34.06 -10.13 -15.58
C GLY A 422 33.84 -9.27 -14.34
N VAL A 423 33.70 -7.95 -14.51
CA VAL A 423 33.37 -7.01 -13.43
C VAL A 423 32.01 -6.39 -13.72
N LYS A 424 31.00 -6.81 -12.96
CA LYS A 424 29.65 -6.22 -12.95
C LYS A 424 29.36 -5.73 -11.54
N ALA A 425 28.86 -4.51 -11.42
CA ALA A 425 28.25 -4.02 -10.19
C ALA A 425 26.76 -3.81 -10.50
N GLU A 426 25.92 -4.61 -9.85
CA GLU A 426 24.48 -4.49 -9.95
C GLU A 426 23.99 -3.89 -8.63
N ILE A 427 23.43 -2.68 -8.70
CA ILE A 427 22.83 -2.01 -7.55
C ILE A 427 21.33 -2.21 -7.69
N ASP A 428 20.80 -3.17 -6.93
CA ASP A 428 19.39 -3.56 -6.98
C ASP A 428 18.50 -2.49 -6.31
N TRP A 429 18.89 -2.05 -5.11
CA TRP A 429 18.27 -0.92 -4.41
C TRP A 429 19.22 -0.33 -3.36
N VAL A 430 18.94 0.90 -2.93
CA VAL A 430 19.67 1.59 -1.85
C VAL A 430 18.67 1.95 -0.76
N ARG A 431 18.85 1.40 0.45
CA ARG A 431 18.15 1.89 1.64
C ARG A 431 18.85 3.17 2.07
N VAL A 432 18.13 4.28 2.07
CA VAL A 432 18.57 5.51 2.73
C VAL A 432 17.72 5.63 3.98
N GLU A 433 18.34 5.47 5.13
CA GLU A 433 17.69 5.67 6.42
C GLU A 433 18.24 6.93 7.04
N GLN A 434 17.33 7.81 7.45
CA GLN A 434 17.65 8.95 8.28
C GLN A 434 17.76 8.45 9.71
N LYS A 435 18.89 8.74 10.36
CA LYS A 435 19.03 8.55 11.81
C LYS A 435 18.33 9.65 12.58
#